data_AF-A0A537KRR4-F1
#
_entry.id   AF-A0A537KRR4-F1
#
_cell.length_a   1.000
_cell.length_b   1.000
_cell.length_c   1.000
_cell.angle_alpha   90.00
_cell.angle_beta   90.00
_cell.angle_gamma   90.00
#
_symmetry.space_group_name_H-M   'P 1'
#
loop_
_entity.id
_entity.type
_entity.pdbx_description
1 polymer ?
#
loop_
_entity_poly.entity_id
_entity_poly.type
_entity_poly.pdbx_seq_one_letter_code
_entity_poly.pdbx_strand_id
1 'polypeptide(L)'
;MKKLNLIAVAFLLSASLFGQSNKEDIDLIQSIFGKEKKEVVKQYMTIPDAQSAKFWSLYDAYETERKKLGHERVKLIEDYATKYEKLDSKTATDLTTRKLAWVTKYTAFQQKYLTKFSAIIGGLQASKFIQLEDYIENCIRLSIQEEIPFIGELDKTKTPGQ
;
A
#
# COMPACT_ATOMS: atom_id res chain seq x y z
N MET A 1 19.04 -15.72 6.36
CA MET A 1 18.49 -16.65 7.39
C MET A 1 17.15 -16.11 7.82
N LYS A 2 16.07 -16.73 7.34
CA LYS A 2 14.68 -16.33 7.62
C LYS A 2 14.38 -16.62 9.09
N LYS A 3 14.09 -15.60 9.89
CA LYS A 3 13.59 -15.79 11.25
C LYS A 3 12.06 -15.73 11.19
N LEU A 4 11.48 -16.92 11.08
CA LEU A 4 10.07 -17.22 11.21
C LEU A 4 9.66 -16.99 12.67
N ASN A 5 8.88 -15.94 12.95
CA ASN A 5 8.30 -15.71 14.27
C ASN A 5 6.77 -15.62 14.18
N LEU A 6 6.16 -16.76 14.52
CA LEU A 6 4.93 -16.96 15.28
C LEU A 6 3.65 -16.19 14.91
N ILE A 7 2.77 -16.93 14.25
CA ILE A 7 1.32 -16.93 14.46
C ILE A 7 1.03 -17.09 15.96
N ALA A 8 0.75 -16.00 16.68
CA ALA A 8 0.22 -16.04 18.04
C ALA A 8 -0.38 -14.70 18.51
N VAL A 9 -1.20 -14.01 17.70
CA VAL A 9 -2.09 -12.94 18.23
C VAL A 9 -3.40 -12.93 17.44
N ALA A 10 -4.20 -13.98 17.60
CA ALA A 10 -5.64 -13.81 17.44
C ALA A 10 -6.20 -13.48 18.83
N PHE A 11 -7.02 -12.42 18.92
CA PHE A 11 -8.10 -12.20 19.90
C PHE A 11 -8.13 -10.94 20.79
N LEU A 12 -7.38 -9.87 20.53
CA LEU A 12 -7.69 -8.55 21.13
C LEU A 12 -7.31 -7.44 20.14
N LEU A 13 -8.11 -6.37 20.06
CA LEU A 13 -7.90 -5.11 19.33
C LEU A 13 -8.72 -4.91 18.03
N SER A 14 -10.03 -5.05 18.13
CA SER A 14 -10.99 -4.48 17.15
C SER A 14 -11.06 -2.93 17.14
N ALA A 15 -10.11 -2.23 17.78
CA ALA A 15 -9.92 -0.78 17.69
C ALA A 15 -8.57 -0.34 17.09
N SER A 16 -7.69 -1.27 16.70
CA SER A 16 -6.32 -0.95 16.23
C SER A 16 -6.08 -1.17 14.74
N LEU A 17 -7.12 -1.51 13.97
CA LEU A 17 -6.99 -1.71 12.52
C LEU A 17 -6.49 -0.44 11.79
N PHE A 18 -6.70 0.76 12.36
CA PHE A 18 -6.13 1.99 11.81
C PHE A 18 -4.65 2.17 12.16
N GLY A 19 -4.17 1.63 13.28
CA GLY A 19 -2.81 1.81 13.75
C GLY A 19 -1.83 0.82 13.12
N GLN A 20 -2.26 -0.43 12.95
CA GLN A 20 -1.38 -1.53 12.55
C GLN A 20 -0.91 -1.43 11.09
N SER A 21 -1.83 -1.32 10.13
CA SER A 21 -1.49 -1.16 8.71
C SER A 21 -0.83 0.19 8.39
N ASN A 22 -1.21 1.28 9.09
CA ASN A 22 -0.51 2.56 8.96
C ASN A 22 0.92 2.44 9.46
N LYS A 23 1.15 1.69 10.54
CA LYS A 23 2.49 1.45 11.08
C LYS A 23 3.34 0.61 10.13
N GLU A 24 2.78 -0.45 9.55
CA GLU A 24 3.47 -1.28 8.56
C GLU A 24 3.88 -0.47 7.31
N ASP A 25 2.98 0.36 6.75
CA ASP A 25 3.30 1.24 5.63
C ASP A 25 4.40 2.27 5.98
N ILE A 26 4.33 2.87 7.17
CA ILE A 26 5.33 3.86 7.65
C ILE A 26 6.68 3.19 7.89
N ASP A 27 6.71 2.06 8.61
CA ASP A 27 7.92 1.31 8.92
C ASP A 27 8.60 0.84 7.62
N LEU A 28 7.81 0.43 6.62
CA LEU A 28 8.32 0.01 5.32
C LEU A 28 8.87 1.17 4.50
N ILE A 29 8.17 2.31 4.44
CA ILE A 29 8.72 3.53 3.82
C ILE A 29 10.02 3.91 4.52
N GLN A 30 10.05 3.88 5.84
CA GLN A 30 11.25 4.20 6.60
C GLN A 30 12.36 3.18 6.35
N SER A 31 12.07 1.88 6.17
CA SER A 31 13.08 0.89 5.83
C SER A 31 13.63 1.06 4.40
N ILE A 32 12.79 1.50 3.45
CA ILE A 32 13.20 1.71 2.06
C ILE A 32 14.04 2.99 1.91
N PHE A 33 13.63 4.08 2.57
CA PHE A 33 14.21 5.42 2.34
C PHE A 33 15.04 5.96 3.51
N GLY A 34 15.01 5.30 4.68
CA GLY A 34 15.65 5.77 5.91
C GLY A 34 15.02 7.03 6.52
N LYS A 35 13.84 7.46 6.02
CA LYS A 35 13.21 8.74 6.35
C LYS A 35 11.69 8.64 6.31
N GLU A 36 11.05 9.59 7.00
CA GLU A 36 9.62 9.84 6.84
C GLU A 36 9.29 10.21 5.40
N LYS A 37 8.15 9.73 4.90
CA LYS A 37 7.73 10.00 3.52
C LYS A 37 7.71 11.49 3.17
N LYS A 38 7.23 12.32 4.09
CA LYS A 38 7.13 13.78 3.90
C LYS A 38 8.51 14.40 3.64
N GLU A 39 9.56 13.87 4.27
CA GLU A 39 10.95 14.29 4.03
C GLU A 39 11.45 13.81 2.66
N VAL A 40 11.12 12.60 2.23
CA VAL A 40 11.42 12.13 0.87
C VAL A 40 10.79 13.05 -0.18
N VAL A 41 9.52 13.41 0.01
CA VAL A 41 8.81 14.34 -0.88
C VAL A 41 9.48 15.72 -0.88
N LYS A 42 9.83 16.28 0.29
CA LYS A 42 10.56 17.56 0.37
C LYS A 42 11.87 17.55 -0.40
N GLN A 43 12.60 16.43 -0.38
CA GLN A 43 13.90 16.31 -1.03
C GLN A 43 13.80 16.14 -2.54
N TYR A 44 12.80 15.39 -3.00
CA TYR A 44 12.65 15.06 -4.42
C TYR A 44 11.87 16.12 -5.19
N MET A 45 10.95 16.82 -4.52
CA MET A 45 10.10 17.83 -5.14
C MET A 45 10.70 19.22 -5.03
N THR A 46 10.74 19.95 -6.15
CA THR A 46 11.01 21.39 -6.15
C THR A 46 9.67 22.12 -6.09
N ILE A 47 9.29 22.59 -4.90
CA ILE A 47 8.02 23.29 -4.66
C ILE A 47 8.33 24.79 -4.54
N PRO A 48 7.77 25.66 -5.41
CA PRO A 48 7.96 27.11 -5.27
C PRO A 48 7.41 27.61 -3.94
N ASP A 49 8.13 28.52 -3.28
CA ASP A 49 7.75 29.05 -1.95
C ASP A 49 6.32 29.62 -1.92
N ALA A 50 5.93 30.35 -2.97
CA ALA A 50 4.60 30.93 -3.11
C ALA A 50 3.46 29.89 -3.18
N GLN A 51 3.77 28.64 -3.52
CA GLN A 51 2.81 27.54 -3.66
C GLN A 51 2.92 26.52 -2.51
N SER A 52 3.97 26.61 -1.69
CA SER A 52 4.33 25.64 -0.66
C SER A 52 3.18 25.36 0.31
N ALA A 53 2.53 26.40 0.86
CA ALA A 53 1.41 26.22 1.78
C ALA A 53 0.22 25.46 1.15
N LYS A 54 -0.12 25.79 -0.11
CA LYS A 54 -1.21 25.11 -0.85
C LYS A 54 -0.84 23.68 -1.18
N PHE A 55 0.41 23.44 -1.60
CA PHE A 55 0.92 22.11 -1.89
C PHE A 55 0.83 21.21 -0.65
N TRP A 56 1.36 21.66 0.49
CA TRP A 56 1.38 20.83 1.71
C TRP A 56 -0.01 20.57 2.27
N SER A 57 -0.92 21.54 2.18
CA SER A 57 -2.33 21.31 2.54
C SER A 57 -2.99 20.23 1.66
N LEU A 58 -2.75 20.27 0.33
CA LEU A 58 -3.24 19.24 -0.57
C LEU A 58 -2.54 17.88 -0.34
N TYR A 59 -1.26 17.89 0.01
CA TYR A 59 -0.49 16.70 0.37
C TYR A 59 -1.06 16.01 1.62
N ASP A 60 -1.43 16.75 2.66
CA ASP A 60 -2.00 16.13 3.87
C ASP A 60 -3.38 15.49 3.57
N ALA A 61 -4.17 16.09 2.66
CA ALA A 61 -5.39 15.48 2.14
C ALA A 61 -5.10 14.23 1.29
N TYR A 62 -4.08 14.27 0.42
CA TYR A 62 -3.58 13.13 -0.35
C TYR A 62 -3.22 11.96 0.57
N GLU A 63 -2.41 12.21 1.61
CA GLU A 63 -1.96 11.19 2.54
C GLU A 63 -3.13 10.51 3.27
N THR A 64 -4.14 11.31 3.64
CA THR A 64 -5.35 10.80 4.29
C THR A 64 -6.12 9.82 3.39
N GLU A 65 -6.34 10.19 2.12
CA GLU A 65 -7.02 9.32 1.15
C GLU A 65 -6.16 8.10 0.77
N ARG A 66 -4.85 8.30 0.57
CA ARG A 66 -3.89 7.22 0.27
C ARG A 66 -3.89 6.15 1.37
N LYS A 67 -3.84 6.58 2.63
CA LYS A 67 -3.88 5.66 3.78
C LYS A 67 -5.17 4.85 3.77
N LYS A 68 -6.33 5.47 3.55
CA LYS A 68 -7.62 4.74 3.45
C LYS A 68 -7.58 3.64 2.39
N LEU A 69 -6.99 3.92 1.22
CA LEU A 69 -6.79 2.89 0.20
C LEU A 69 -5.82 1.79 0.65
N GLY A 70 -4.72 2.15 1.33
CA GLY A 70 -3.82 1.18 1.96
C GLY A 70 -4.54 0.23 2.94
N HIS A 71 -5.41 0.77 3.79
CA HIS A 71 -6.27 -0.03 4.69
C HIS A 71 -7.16 -1.02 3.94
N GLU A 72 -7.81 -0.58 2.86
CA GLU A 72 -8.63 -1.47 2.03
C GLU A 72 -7.81 -2.62 1.43
N ARG A 73 -6.56 -2.35 1.01
CA ARG A 73 -5.65 -3.36 0.48
C ARG A 73 -5.23 -4.36 1.54
N VAL A 74 -4.84 -3.90 2.73
CA VAL A 74 -4.44 -4.78 3.85
C VAL A 74 -5.57 -5.74 4.20
N LYS A 75 -6.81 -5.26 4.31
CA LYS A 75 -7.97 -6.13 4.55
C LYS A 75 -8.16 -7.20 3.48
N LEU A 76 -7.90 -6.86 2.22
CA LEU A 76 -8.00 -7.84 1.13
C LEU A 76 -6.92 -8.93 1.23
N ILE A 77 -5.72 -8.56 1.69
CA ILE A 77 -4.60 -9.48 1.95
C ILE A 77 -4.92 -10.39 3.14
N GLU A 78 -5.44 -9.82 4.23
CA GLU A 78 -5.88 -10.57 5.41
C GLU A 78 -6.98 -11.59 5.04
N ASP A 79 -7.94 -11.19 4.22
CA ASP A 79 -8.99 -12.07 3.70
C ASP A 79 -8.42 -13.23 2.87
N TYR A 80 -7.39 -12.95 2.06
CA TYR A 80 -6.69 -13.98 1.29
C TYR A 80 -5.93 -14.95 2.20
N ALA A 81 -5.12 -14.42 3.14
CA ALA A 81 -4.34 -15.23 4.07
C ALA A 81 -5.24 -16.14 4.92
N THR A 82 -6.36 -15.63 5.42
CA THR A 82 -7.33 -16.39 6.23
C THR A 82 -7.98 -17.54 5.45
N LYS A 83 -8.16 -17.38 4.14
CA LYS A 83 -8.85 -18.37 3.28
C LYS A 83 -7.89 -19.26 2.50
N TYR A 84 -6.59 -19.00 2.56
CA TYR A 84 -5.60 -19.59 1.67
C TYR A 84 -5.64 -21.13 1.65
N GLU A 85 -5.68 -21.78 2.82
CA GLU A 85 -5.69 -23.25 2.91
C GLU A 85 -6.97 -23.90 2.37
N LYS A 86 -8.07 -23.15 2.26
CA LYS A 86 -9.39 -23.63 1.84
C LYS A 86 -9.90 -22.86 0.62
N LEU A 87 -8.98 -22.33 -0.19
CA LEU A 87 -9.32 -21.46 -1.30
C LEU A 87 -10.02 -22.28 -2.40
N ASP A 88 -11.32 -22.04 -2.58
CA ASP A 88 -12.08 -22.59 -3.70
C ASP A 88 -12.11 -21.61 -4.88
N SER A 89 -12.57 -22.11 -6.05
CA SER A 89 -12.64 -21.31 -7.29
C SER A 89 -13.46 -20.02 -7.12
N LYS A 90 -14.58 -20.10 -6.40
CA LYS A 90 -15.48 -18.96 -6.17
C LYS A 90 -14.80 -17.88 -5.34
N THR A 91 -14.14 -18.27 -4.26
CA THR A 91 -13.43 -17.37 -3.34
C THR A 91 -12.19 -16.77 -4.00
N ALA A 92 -11.42 -17.58 -4.74
CA ALA A 92 -10.28 -17.09 -5.51
C ALA A 92 -10.69 -16.02 -6.52
N THR A 93 -11.81 -16.26 -7.23
CA THR A 93 -12.37 -15.30 -8.19
C THR A 93 -12.83 -14.02 -7.49
N ASP A 94 -13.57 -14.12 -6.38
CA ASP A 94 -14.02 -12.96 -5.60
C ASP A 94 -12.87 -12.08 -5.12
N LEU A 95 -11.86 -12.67 -4.48
CA LEU A 95 -10.68 -11.95 -3.99
C LEU A 95 -9.92 -11.27 -5.13
N THR A 96 -9.80 -11.94 -6.27
CA THR A 96 -9.17 -11.38 -7.47
C THR A 96 -9.98 -10.21 -8.02
N THR A 97 -11.31 -10.34 -8.13
CA THR A 97 -12.19 -9.25 -8.57
C THR A 97 -12.10 -8.04 -7.64
N ARG A 98 -12.08 -8.25 -6.32
CA ARG A 98 -11.91 -7.19 -5.33
C ARG A 98 -10.54 -6.52 -5.42
N LYS A 99 -9.48 -7.28 -5.70
CA LYS A 99 -8.13 -6.74 -5.98
C LYS A 99 -8.15 -5.81 -7.19
N LEU A 100 -8.74 -6.26 -8.29
CA LEU A 100 -8.84 -5.47 -9.53
C LEU A 100 -9.69 -4.21 -9.32
N ALA A 101 -10.79 -4.30 -8.58
CA ALA A 101 -11.59 -3.13 -8.23
C ALA A 101 -10.79 -2.11 -7.40
N TRP A 102 -9.96 -2.59 -6.47
CA TRP A 102 -9.08 -1.71 -5.69
C TRP A 102 -8.00 -1.06 -6.56
N VAL A 103 -7.42 -1.78 -7.54
CA VAL A 103 -6.49 -1.18 -8.52
C VAL A 103 -7.16 -0.05 -9.28
N THR A 104 -8.39 -0.25 -9.77
CA THR A 104 -9.16 0.81 -10.45
C THR A 104 -9.37 2.03 -9.56
N LYS A 105 -9.74 1.83 -8.28
CA LYS A 105 -9.87 2.94 -7.32
C LYS A 105 -8.56 3.69 -7.12
N TYR A 106 -7.44 2.96 -7.02
CA TYR A 106 -6.12 3.56 -6.83
C TYR A 106 -5.70 4.41 -8.03
N THR A 107 -5.90 3.90 -9.25
CA THR A 107 -5.64 4.66 -10.49
C THR A 107 -6.48 5.93 -10.56
N ALA A 108 -7.77 5.85 -10.23
CA ALA A 108 -8.66 7.02 -10.19
C ALA A 108 -8.22 8.04 -9.13
N PHE A 109 -7.75 7.57 -7.97
CA PHE A 109 -7.15 8.40 -6.93
C PHE A 109 -5.90 9.14 -7.47
N GLN A 110 -5.01 8.47 -8.18
CA GLN A 110 -3.83 9.12 -8.76
C GLN A 110 -4.20 10.17 -9.81
N GLN A 111 -5.16 9.88 -10.69
CA GLN A 111 -5.67 10.83 -11.69
C GLN A 111 -6.26 12.09 -11.03
N LYS A 112 -7.06 11.90 -9.98
CA LYS A 112 -7.63 12.99 -9.17
C LYS A 112 -6.52 13.89 -8.62
N TYR A 113 -5.48 13.32 -8.03
CA TYR A 113 -4.42 14.12 -7.42
C TYR A 113 -3.43 14.70 -8.43
N LEU A 114 -3.18 14.03 -9.55
CA LEU A 114 -2.45 14.63 -10.67
C LEU A 114 -3.13 15.93 -11.11
N THR A 115 -4.46 15.91 -11.27
CA THR A 115 -5.24 17.09 -11.66
C THR A 115 -5.13 18.19 -10.61
N LYS A 116 -5.34 17.86 -9.33
CA LYS A 116 -5.31 18.84 -8.24
C LYS A 116 -3.92 19.45 -8.03
N PHE A 117 -2.85 18.64 -8.06
CA PHE A 117 -1.49 19.15 -7.94
C PHE A 117 -1.11 19.97 -9.17
N SER A 118 -1.50 19.55 -10.38
CA SER A 118 -1.20 20.32 -11.61
C SER A 118 -1.73 21.76 -11.55
N ALA A 119 -2.91 21.96 -10.94
CA ALA A 119 -3.48 23.28 -10.75
C ALA A 119 -2.70 24.18 -9.76
N ILE A 120 -1.85 23.59 -8.90
CA ILE A 120 -1.06 24.31 -7.90
C ILE A 120 0.37 24.51 -8.39
N ILE A 121 1.04 23.41 -8.79
CA ILE A 121 2.49 23.35 -9.07
C ILE A 121 2.83 23.14 -10.55
N GLY A 122 1.83 23.14 -11.43
CA GLY A 122 2.00 22.86 -12.85
C GLY A 122 2.15 21.37 -13.17
N GLY A 123 1.86 21.02 -14.43
CA GLY A 123 1.81 19.62 -14.87
C GLY A 123 3.11 18.85 -14.69
N LEU A 124 4.27 19.47 -14.98
CA LEU A 124 5.56 18.78 -14.86
C LEU A 124 5.87 18.38 -13.40
N GLN A 125 5.68 19.28 -12.44
CA GLN A 125 5.94 18.98 -11.04
C GLN A 125 4.88 18.02 -10.47
N ALA A 126 3.62 18.15 -10.88
CA ALA A 126 2.59 17.19 -10.48
C ALA A 126 2.89 15.77 -11.00
N SER A 127 3.35 15.62 -12.25
CA SER A 127 3.77 14.32 -12.78
C SER A 127 4.98 13.75 -12.06
N LYS A 128 5.97 14.58 -11.69
CA LYS A 128 7.11 14.15 -10.85
C LYS A 128 6.66 13.64 -9.48
N PHE A 129 5.69 14.32 -8.87
CA PHE A 129 5.10 13.86 -7.62
C PHE A 129 4.43 12.49 -7.78
N ILE A 130 3.58 12.31 -8.80
CA ILE A 130 2.93 11.02 -9.06
C ILE A 130 3.96 9.91 -9.33
N GLN A 131 5.03 10.20 -10.07
CA GLN A 131 6.11 9.24 -10.32
C GLN A 131 6.80 8.78 -9.02
N LEU A 132 7.09 9.71 -8.10
CA LEU A 132 7.66 9.38 -6.80
C LEU A 132 6.69 8.51 -5.98
N GLU A 133 5.41 8.87 -5.98
CA GLU A 133 4.37 8.14 -5.27
C GLU A 133 4.18 6.72 -5.80
N ASP A 134 4.21 6.54 -7.12
CA ASP A 134 4.21 5.24 -7.77
C ASP A 134 5.40 4.38 -7.34
N TYR A 135 6.59 4.97 -7.31
CA TYR A 135 7.79 4.25 -6.87
C TYR A 135 7.64 3.74 -5.43
N ILE A 136 7.23 4.60 -4.50
CA ILE A 136 7.00 4.25 -3.10
C ILE A 136 5.96 3.14 -2.98
N GLU A 137 4.81 3.30 -3.64
CA GLU A 137 3.73 2.33 -3.61
C GLU A 137 4.13 0.97 -4.21
N ASN A 138 4.93 0.96 -5.28
CA ASN A 138 5.43 -0.28 -5.88
C ASN A 138 6.39 -1.02 -4.95
N CYS A 139 7.27 -0.31 -4.25
CA CYS A 139 8.12 -0.93 -3.23
C CYS A 139 7.28 -1.54 -2.10
N ILE A 140 6.22 -0.84 -1.65
CA ILE A 140 5.31 -1.37 -0.64
C ILE A 140 4.62 -2.65 -1.13
N ARG A 141 4.06 -2.62 -2.35
CA ARG A 141 3.40 -3.79 -2.95
C ARG A 141 4.32 -4.98 -3.08
N LEU A 142 5.57 -4.75 -3.50
CA LEU A 142 6.54 -5.82 -3.69
C LEU A 142 6.88 -6.47 -2.34
N SER A 143 7.20 -5.68 -1.33
CA SER A 143 7.50 -6.20 0.01
C SER A 143 6.35 -7.02 0.60
N ILE A 144 5.11 -6.57 0.40
CA ILE A 144 3.93 -7.33 0.82
C ILE A 144 3.81 -8.63 0.02
N GLN A 145 3.99 -8.58 -1.30
CA GLN A 145 3.84 -9.73 -2.19
C GLN A 145 4.88 -10.82 -1.92
N GLU A 146 6.07 -10.45 -1.45
CA GLU A 146 7.14 -11.38 -1.05
C GLU A 146 6.78 -12.21 0.21
N GLU A 147 5.87 -11.71 1.04
CA GLU A 147 5.41 -12.39 2.27
C GLU A 147 4.13 -13.22 2.06
N ILE A 148 3.50 -13.14 0.88
CA ILE A 148 2.24 -13.81 0.58
C ILE A 148 2.47 -14.96 -0.40
N PRO A 149 2.12 -16.21 -0.05
CA PRO A 149 2.30 -17.33 -0.96
C PRO A 149 1.37 -17.23 -2.17
N PHE A 150 1.87 -17.64 -3.33
CA PHE A 150 1.04 -17.78 -4.54
C PHE A 150 0.02 -18.89 -4.37
N ILE A 151 -1.09 -18.84 -5.12
CA ILE A 151 -2.13 -19.88 -5.07
C ILE A 151 -1.49 -21.24 -5.40
N GLY A 152 -1.64 -22.21 -4.50
CA GLY A 152 -1.10 -23.57 -4.62
C GLY A 152 0.41 -23.70 -4.34
N GLU A 153 1.09 -22.65 -3.87
CA GLU A 153 2.50 -22.71 -3.51
C GLU A 153 2.75 -23.61 -2.28
N LEU A 154 1.95 -23.47 -1.21
CA LEU A 154 2.09 -24.33 -0.03
C LEU A 154 1.66 -25.79 -0.27
N ASP A 155 0.91 -26.06 -1.33
CA ASP A 155 0.55 -27.43 -1.70
C ASP A 155 1.70 -28.16 -2.40
N LYS A 156 2.61 -27.43 -3.06
CA LYS A 156 3.80 -27.99 -3.71
C LYS A 156 4.91 -28.34 -2.72
N THR A 157 4.88 -27.77 -1.52
CA THR A 157 5.87 -28.06 -0.47
C THR A 157 5.45 -29.26 0.41
N LYS A 158 4.19 -29.70 0.33
CA LYS A 158 3.74 -30.97 0.91
C LYS A 158 4.33 -32.12 0.09
N THR A 159 5.37 -32.76 0.60
CA THR A 159 5.94 -33.95 -0.04
C THR A 159 4.88 -35.07 -0.08
N PRO A 160 4.74 -35.84 -1.16
CA PRO A 160 3.88 -37.03 -1.15
C PRO A 160 4.50 -38.06 -0.18
N GLY A 161 3.90 -38.26 0.99
CA GLY A 161 4.24 -39.36 1.91
C GLY A 161 4.88 -38.97 3.25
N GLN A 162 4.24 -38.09 4.03
CA GLN A 162 4.33 -38.11 5.50
C GLN A 162 2.92 -38.27 6.08
#